data_AF-A0A0R2GYL3-F1
#
_entry.id   AF-A0A0R2GYL3-F1
#
_cell.length_a   1.000
_cell.length_b   1.000
_cell.length_c   1.000
_cell.angle_alpha   90.00
_cell.angle_beta   90.00
_cell.angle_gamma   90.00
#
_symmetry.space_group_name_H-M   'P 1'
#
loop_
_entity.id
_entity.type
_entity.pdbx_description
1 polymer ?
#
loop_
_entity_poly.entity_id
_entity_poly.type
_entity_poly.pdbx_seq_one_letter_code
_entity_poly.pdbx_strand_id
1 'polypeptide(L)'
;MRQIHYRGYAMFAFGLAIIAGISMPVFWGWDVAVDLNQSSLFLILLLVAGVLLVVADVQMSWQAWRFQKARGFSSLWVAILGQSAWFILTFWMYLDPMHVSALKTVTLPITMFGIGLLMLTLSWTQRVESLAPVSSAMLQSARRLSWLSVIFAVYGFLFFGLTWDWQIGLAVATASLLVIDPRWPLIFASQSRGEAIETLTDARVKIYNPAALDQIKDIKQAVVEKTGVLTSRQLTVYNVDSIDDNYSAQDVLGIMAGLEQEVGGLYAEALVTYSHNQGVYPIQAENVEVIPLVGLQGTIQGDTYMLVSATNALQNNYVYHRQWLKDTINLGNSVSVLVKGSHAIGAVAFGAPLIRTLIDVDNFFVNQKITTHVASSDTQGSLLRVQESMRSLTDSQAGLTPDRKQQMQRDWAETQPTALITNQVLPADMPNDVVISFIDDESKTDFVINKLVDVKAIWQAARRLNKIDHSTLAIWQFVLIALIVLTAGLEILLNVSNSIILMVPIVAILVRSLVTLGLRLRMKFK
;
A
#
# COMPACT_ATOMS: atom_id res chain seq x y z
N MET A 1 -13.68 22.08 9.56
CA MET A 1 -13.35 22.57 10.93
C MET A 1 -12.21 23.57 10.81
N ARG A 2 -12.27 24.74 11.48
CA ARG A 2 -11.32 25.86 11.25
C ARG A 2 -9.89 25.47 11.68
N GLN A 3 -9.05 25.16 10.70
CA GLN A 3 -7.61 24.98 10.89
C GLN A 3 -6.94 26.34 11.12
N ILE A 4 -5.89 26.40 11.94
CA ILE A 4 -5.10 27.62 12.13
C ILE A 4 -4.44 27.99 10.79
N HIS A 5 -4.53 29.27 10.43
CA HIS A 5 -3.88 29.81 9.24
C HIS A 5 -2.46 30.26 9.61
N TYR A 6 -1.52 29.31 9.76
CA TYR A 6 -0.13 29.60 10.14
C TYR A 6 0.55 30.64 9.22
N ARG A 7 0.12 30.75 7.95
CA ARG A 7 0.60 31.79 7.03
C ARG A 7 0.33 33.21 7.53
N GLY A 8 -0.81 33.44 8.18
CA GLY A 8 -1.14 34.76 8.75
C GLY A 8 -0.19 35.14 9.88
N TYR A 9 0.08 34.20 10.78
CA TYR A 9 1.06 34.38 11.86
C TYR A 9 2.47 34.60 11.32
N ALA A 10 2.87 33.85 10.29
CA ALA A 10 4.16 34.03 9.63
C ALA A 10 4.31 35.45 9.03
N MET A 11 3.30 35.93 8.30
CA MET A 11 3.32 37.28 7.71
C MET A 11 3.43 38.37 8.78
N PHE A 12 2.69 38.25 9.88
CA PHE A 12 2.77 39.22 10.97
C PHE A 12 4.14 39.18 11.65
N ALA A 13 4.70 38.00 11.92
CA ALA A 13 6.02 37.86 12.52
C ALA A 13 7.12 38.44 11.61
N PHE A 14 7.07 38.19 10.29
CA PHE A 14 7.98 38.83 9.33
C PHE A 14 7.82 40.35 9.28
N GLY A 15 6.58 40.86 9.29
CA GLY A 15 6.33 42.29 9.36
C GLY A 15 6.94 42.92 10.62
N LEU A 16 6.77 42.28 11.78
CA LEU A 16 7.34 42.74 13.04
C LEU A 16 8.88 42.65 13.04
N ALA A 17 9.45 41.64 12.40
CA ALA A 17 10.90 41.52 12.22
C ALA A 17 11.48 42.69 11.41
N ILE A 18 10.81 43.07 10.31
CA ILE A 18 11.22 44.21 9.47
C ILE A 18 11.09 45.52 10.25
N ILE A 19 9.95 45.74 10.93
CA ILE A 19 9.73 46.95 11.73
C ILE A 19 10.79 47.06 12.83
N ALA A 20 11.05 45.98 13.56
CA ALA A 20 12.09 45.96 14.60
C ALA A 20 13.48 46.19 14.01
N GLY A 21 13.80 45.60 12.86
CA GLY A 21 15.11 45.75 12.20
C GLY A 21 15.37 47.16 11.66
N ILE A 22 14.33 47.89 11.24
CA ILE A 22 14.43 49.28 10.77
C ILE A 22 14.49 50.27 11.96
N SER A 23 13.74 50.00 13.03
CA SER A 23 13.59 50.93 14.15
C SER A 23 14.68 50.80 15.22
N MET A 24 15.43 49.71 15.22
CA MET A 24 16.53 49.50 16.17
C MET A 24 17.89 49.77 15.48
N PRO A 25 18.83 50.48 16.13
CA PRO A 25 20.17 50.68 15.58
C PRO A 25 20.91 49.34 15.49
N VAL A 26 21.95 49.28 14.66
CA VAL A 26 22.83 48.10 14.45
C VAL A 26 22.45 47.21 13.26
N PHE A 27 22.28 47.82 12.10
CA PHE A 27 22.92 47.24 10.92
C PHE A 27 24.00 48.22 10.46
N TRP A 28 25.27 47.92 10.80
CA TRP A 28 26.48 48.62 10.32
C TRP A 28 26.66 50.11 10.64
N GLY A 29 26.70 50.50 11.92
CA GLY A 29 27.23 51.83 12.30
C GLY A 29 26.51 53.03 11.65
N TRP A 30 25.31 52.82 11.12
CA TRP A 30 24.46 53.88 10.60
C TRP A 30 23.70 54.50 11.77
N ASP A 31 23.69 55.83 11.83
CA ASP A 31 22.71 56.56 12.63
C ASP A 31 21.31 56.10 12.23
N VAL A 32 20.45 55.93 13.23
CA VAL A 32 19.08 55.45 13.06
C VAL A 32 18.38 56.34 12.04
N ALA A 33 17.76 55.77 11.00
CA ALA A 33 17.04 56.56 9.99
C ALA A 33 15.86 57.37 10.59
N VAL A 34 15.40 56.99 11.79
CA VAL A 34 14.34 57.66 12.54
C VAL A 34 14.74 57.70 14.03
N ASP A 35 15.10 58.88 14.55
CA ASP A 35 15.45 59.06 15.95
C ASP A 35 14.19 59.00 16.84
N LEU A 36 13.80 57.79 17.24
CA LEU A 36 12.67 57.53 18.13
C LEU A 36 13.21 57.19 19.51
N ASN A 37 13.28 58.19 20.40
CA ASN A 37 13.62 58.09 21.83
C ASN A 37 13.49 56.65 22.41
N GLN A 38 14.64 56.02 22.68
CA GLN A 38 14.91 54.61 22.28
C GLN A 38 14.54 53.48 23.27
N SER A 39 14.03 53.75 24.48
CA SER A 39 13.70 52.67 25.44
C SER A 39 12.23 52.23 25.39
N SER A 40 11.30 53.16 25.20
CA SER A 40 9.86 52.88 25.17
C SER A 40 9.43 52.14 23.90
N LEU A 41 10.01 52.48 22.74
CA LEU A 41 9.67 51.84 21.47
C LEU A 41 10.06 50.35 21.44
N PHE A 42 11.23 50.02 21.99
CA PHE A 42 11.67 48.63 22.12
C PHE A 42 10.72 47.81 23.01
N LEU A 43 10.36 48.34 24.19
CA LEU A 43 9.43 47.68 25.11
C LEU A 43 8.04 47.47 24.46
N ILE A 44 7.57 48.43 23.67
CA ILE A 44 6.33 48.30 22.90
C ILE A 44 6.46 47.16 21.87
N LEU A 45 7.55 47.12 21.08
CA LEU A 45 7.76 46.06 20.10
C LEU A 45 7.87 44.68 20.76
N LEU A 46 8.55 44.59 21.90
CA LEU A 46 8.67 43.35 22.66
C LEU A 46 7.31 42.91 23.25
N LEU A 47 6.49 43.85 23.73
CA LEU A 47 5.15 43.56 24.22
C LEU A 47 4.24 43.09 23.08
N VAL A 48 4.27 43.75 21.92
CA VAL A 48 3.53 43.35 20.71
C VAL A 48 3.94 41.95 20.25
N ALA A 49 5.26 41.66 20.24
CA ALA A 49 5.78 40.33 19.96
C ALA A 49 5.24 39.30 20.96
N GLY A 50 5.31 39.61 22.26
CA GLY A 50 4.80 38.72 23.32
C GLY A 50 3.32 38.43 23.18
N VAL A 51 2.49 39.44 22.89
CA VAL A 51 1.05 39.26 22.65
C VAL A 51 0.80 38.36 21.45
N LEU A 52 1.51 38.56 20.33
CA LEU A 52 1.40 37.68 19.17
C LEU A 52 1.72 36.23 19.53
N LEU A 53 2.79 35.99 20.29
CA LEU A 53 3.21 34.64 20.67
C LEU A 53 2.23 33.98 21.60
N VAL A 54 1.73 34.70 22.62
CA VAL A 54 0.70 34.17 23.52
C VAL A 54 -0.55 33.79 22.73
N VAL A 55 -1.00 34.65 21.81
CA VAL A 55 -2.16 34.35 20.96
C VAL A 55 -1.90 33.13 20.07
N ALA A 56 -0.72 33.02 19.46
CA ALA A 56 -0.34 31.88 18.64
C ALA A 56 -0.27 30.59 19.47
N ASP A 57 0.40 30.62 20.62
CA ASP A 57 0.61 29.49 21.53
C ASP A 57 -0.71 28.99 22.12
N VAL A 58 -1.64 29.88 22.49
CA VAL A 58 -2.98 29.49 22.97
C VAL A 58 -3.75 28.76 21.88
N GLN A 59 -3.75 29.28 20.64
CA GLN A 59 -4.43 28.61 19.53
C GLN A 59 -3.78 27.28 19.18
N MET A 60 -2.45 27.24 19.11
CA MET A 60 -1.68 26.03 18.82
C MET A 60 -1.87 24.97 19.91
N SER A 61 -1.91 25.37 21.18
CA SER A 61 -2.15 24.48 22.33
C SER A 61 -3.55 23.87 22.26
N TRP A 62 -4.55 24.66 21.89
CA TRP A 62 -5.91 24.15 21.73
C TRP A 62 -6.02 23.15 20.57
N GLN A 63 -5.33 23.41 19.46
CA GLN A 63 -5.20 22.45 18.36
C GLN A 63 -4.42 21.19 18.79
N ALA A 64 -3.33 21.35 19.54
CA ALA A 64 -2.51 20.26 20.05
C ALA A 64 -3.32 19.33 20.95
N TRP A 65 -4.09 19.89 21.88
CA TRP A 65 -4.94 19.14 22.79
C TRP A 65 -6.01 18.33 22.04
N ARG A 66 -6.61 18.93 21.01
CA ARG A 66 -7.60 18.24 20.15
C ARG A 66 -6.99 17.06 19.40
N PHE A 67 -5.82 17.25 18.80
CA PHE A 67 -5.11 16.16 18.12
C PHE A 67 -4.70 15.06 19.10
N GLN A 68 -4.27 15.43 20.30
CA GLN A 68 -3.93 14.46 21.34
C GLN A 68 -5.14 13.64 21.79
N LYS A 69 -6.33 14.26 21.93
CA LYS A 69 -7.56 13.53 22.26
C LYS A 69 -8.04 12.61 21.13
N ALA A 70 -7.89 13.03 19.88
CA ALA A 70 -8.36 12.27 18.73
C ALA A 70 -7.40 11.16 18.27
N ARG A 71 -6.09 11.38 18.39
CA ARG A 71 -5.03 10.51 17.82
C ARG A 71 -4.02 10.01 18.86
N GLY A 72 -4.17 10.37 20.14
CA GLY A 72 -3.24 10.03 21.22
C GLY A 72 -1.90 10.78 21.19
N PHE A 73 -1.66 11.66 20.20
CA PHE A 73 -0.39 12.36 20.00
C PHE A 73 -0.59 13.74 19.36
N SER A 74 0.29 14.69 19.70
CA SER A 74 0.40 15.99 19.03
C SER A 74 1.87 16.37 18.87
N SER A 75 2.25 16.73 17.64
CA SER A 75 3.59 17.21 17.28
C SER A 75 3.80 18.70 17.57
N LEU A 76 2.74 19.44 17.88
CA LEU A 76 2.79 20.90 18.04
C LEU A 76 3.46 21.33 19.34
N TRP A 77 3.46 20.49 20.39
CA TRP A 77 4.03 20.83 21.69
C TRP A 77 5.51 21.23 21.63
N VAL A 78 6.31 20.55 20.79
CA VAL A 78 7.74 20.87 20.62
C VAL A 78 7.93 22.28 20.03
N ALA A 79 7.11 22.65 19.04
CA ALA A 79 7.16 23.96 18.41
C ALA A 79 6.72 25.08 19.37
N ILE A 80 5.66 24.83 20.16
CA ILE A 80 5.18 25.78 21.19
C ILE A 80 6.30 26.01 22.22
N LEU A 81 6.84 24.94 22.81
CA LEU A 81 7.91 25.05 23.82
C LEU A 81 9.15 25.76 23.27
N GLY A 82 9.56 25.43 22.03
CA GLY A 82 10.70 26.08 21.40
C GLY A 82 10.47 27.56 21.13
N GLN A 83 9.28 27.94 20.66
CA GLN A 83 8.92 29.34 20.44
C GLN A 83 8.91 30.15 21.74
N SER A 84 8.26 29.63 22.79
CA SER A 84 8.20 30.31 24.08
C SER A 84 9.60 30.42 24.71
N ALA A 85 10.42 29.36 24.63
CA ALA A 85 11.80 29.37 25.11
C ALA A 85 12.65 30.42 24.37
N TRP A 86 12.50 30.54 23.05
CA TRP A 86 13.24 31.54 22.27
C TRP A 86 12.85 32.97 22.64
N PHE A 87 11.56 33.22 22.86
CA PHE A 87 11.10 34.53 23.28
C PHE A 87 11.55 34.87 24.71
N ILE A 88 11.53 33.91 25.64
CA ILE A 88 12.09 34.08 26.99
C ILE A 88 13.58 34.41 26.91
N LEU A 89 14.34 33.70 26.07
CA LEU A 89 15.76 34.02 25.84
C LEU A 89 15.93 35.45 25.30
N THR A 90 15.11 35.84 24.33
CA THR A 90 15.14 37.19 23.75
C THR A 90 14.87 38.27 24.80
N PHE A 91 13.88 38.03 25.68
CA PHE A 91 13.55 38.93 26.78
C PHE A 91 14.65 38.97 27.84
N TRP A 92 15.24 37.82 28.20
CA TRP A 92 16.33 37.75 29.18
C TRP A 92 17.56 38.49 28.68
N MET A 93 17.97 38.28 27.42
CA MET A 93 19.11 38.99 26.83
C MET A 93 18.89 40.50 26.72
N TYR A 94 17.63 40.94 26.66
CA TYR A 94 17.32 42.37 26.75
C TYR A 94 17.56 42.93 28.14
N LEU A 95 17.13 42.22 29.19
CA LEU A 95 17.34 42.64 30.57
C LEU A 95 18.83 42.58 30.94
N ASP A 96 19.51 41.52 30.51
CA ASP A 96 20.90 41.23 30.88
C ASP A 96 21.70 40.74 29.65
N PRO A 97 22.35 41.65 28.90
CA PRO A 97 23.05 41.32 27.66
C PRO A 97 24.41 40.65 27.90
N MET A 98 24.63 39.50 27.27
CA MET A 98 25.95 38.87 27.23
C MET A 98 26.91 39.64 26.31
N HIS A 99 28.10 39.99 26.81
CA HIS A 99 29.29 40.49 26.11
C HIS A 99 29.20 41.81 25.29
N VAL A 100 28.15 42.07 24.50
CA VAL A 100 28.10 43.21 23.56
C VAL A 100 26.72 43.87 23.54
N SER A 101 26.65 45.18 23.78
CA SER A 101 25.40 45.98 23.76
C SER A 101 24.68 45.98 22.41
N ALA A 102 25.41 45.77 21.32
CA ALA A 102 24.91 45.60 19.95
C ALA A 102 23.97 44.41 19.78
N LEU A 103 24.00 43.43 20.70
CA LEU A 103 23.11 42.28 20.65
C LEU A 103 21.67 42.67 21.00
N LYS A 104 21.45 43.64 21.90
CA LYS A 104 20.11 44.05 22.37
C LYS A 104 19.16 44.44 21.23
N THR A 105 19.70 45.05 20.18
CA THR A 105 18.92 45.61 19.08
C THR A 105 18.69 44.63 17.94
N VAL A 106 19.51 43.59 17.84
CA VAL A 106 19.45 42.60 16.75
C VAL A 106 18.69 41.33 17.17
N THR A 107 18.51 41.09 18.47
CA THR A 107 17.82 39.91 19.02
C THR A 107 16.36 39.78 18.54
N LEU A 108 15.54 40.81 18.77
CA LEU A 108 14.11 40.76 18.49
C LEU A 108 13.80 40.60 16.98
N PRO A 109 14.44 41.34 16.05
CA PRO A 109 14.28 41.11 14.62
C PRO A 109 14.58 39.66 14.21
N ILE A 110 15.68 39.09 14.70
CA ILE A 110 16.09 37.71 14.38
C ILE A 110 15.06 36.70 14.92
N THR A 111 14.66 36.86 16.18
CA THR A 111 13.68 35.97 16.82
C THR A 111 12.35 36.01 16.07
N MET A 112 11.85 37.20 15.72
CA MET A 112 10.60 37.32 14.96
C MET A 112 10.71 36.75 13.55
N PHE A 113 11.83 36.94 12.88
CA PHE A 113 12.08 36.34 11.57
C PHE A 113 12.08 34.81 11.66
N GLY A 114 12.77 34.23 12.65
CA GLY A 114 12.78 32.79 12.86
C GLY A 114 11.44 32.21 13.26
N ILE A 115 10.67 32.89 14.11
CA ILE A 115 9.30 32.46 14.44
C ILE A 115 8.40 32.52 13.19
N GLY A 116 8.59 33.53 12.33
CA GLY A 116 7.94 33.58 11.02
C GLY A 116 8.27 32.36 10.14
N LEU A 117 9.55 31.97 10.08
CA LEU A 117 9.99 30.75 9.38
C LEU A 117 9.38 29.48 10.01
N LEU A 118 9.38 29.37 11.35
CA LEU A 118 8.77 28.25 12.06
C LEU A 118 7.29 28.09 11.67
N MET A 119 6.51 29.17 11.73
CA MET A 119 5.09 29.17 11.32
C MET A 119 4.91 28.77 9.86
N LEU A 120 5.80 29.23 8.99
CA LEU A 120 5.78 28.89 7.57
C LEU A 120 6.10 27.40 7.34
N THR A 121 7.05 26.81 8.08
CA THR A 121 7.27 25.35 8.03
C THR A 121 6.06 24.56 8.52
N LEU A 122 5.40 24.99 9.60
CA LEU A 122 4.17 24.37 10.10
C LEU A 122 3.03 24.47 9.08
N SER A 123 2.92 25.60 8.38
CA SER A 123 1.94 25.76 7.29
C SER A 123 2.17 24.76 6.15
N TRP A 124 3.43 24.50 5.81
CA TRP A 124 3.77 23.58 4.72
C TRP A 124 3.46 22.12 5.07
N THR A 125 3.59 21.74 6.34
CA THR A 125 3.38 20.36 6.79
C THR A 125 1.94 20.05 7.17
N GLN A 126 1.11 21.07 7.48
CA GLN A 126 -0.27 20.91 7.95
C GLN A 126 -1.19 20.11 7.01
N ARG A 127 -1.01 20.19 5.68
CA ARG A 127 -1.85 19.46 4.72
C ARG A 127 -1.61 17.95 4.72
N VAL A 128 -0.39 17.53 5.01
CA VAL A 128 0.00 16.11 4.99
C VAL A 128 -0.66 15.36 6.15
N GLU A 129 -0.88 16.05 7.27
CA GLU A 129 -1.55 15.51 8.47
C GLU A 129 -3.05 15.20 8.26
N SER A 130 -3.67 15.74 7.20
CA SER A 130 -5.06 15.50 6.83
C SER A 130 -5.26 14.43 5.75
N LEU A 131 -4.22 14.06 5.00
CA LEU A 131 -4.38 13.28 3.75
C LEU A 131 -3.84 11.84 3.82
N ALA A 132 -2.99 11.49 4.78
CA ALA A 132 -2.35 10.17 4.82
C ALA A 132 -3.02 9.21 5.82
N PRO A 133 -3.34 7.95 5.44
CA PRO A 133 -3.59 6.90 6.41
C PRO A 133 -2.29 6.65 7.18
N VAL A 134 -2.28 6.99 8.46
CA VAL A 134 -1.08 6.91 9.31
C VAL A 134 -1.04 5.56 10.00
N SER A 135 0.02 4.77 9.80
CA SER A 135 0.21 3.52 10.53
C SER A 135 0.57 3.78 12.00
N SER A 136 0.31 2.82 12.88
CA SER A 136 0.64 2.94 14.32
C SER A 136 2.14 3.14 14.56
N ALA A 137 2.99 2.50 13.75
CA ALA A 137 4.45 2.64 13.79
C ALA A 137 4.88 4.09 13.48
N MET A 138 4.23 4.75 12.51
CA MET A 138 4.50 6.13 12.14
C MET A 138 4.17 7.11 13.28
N LEU A 139 3.03 6.93 13.96
CA LEU A 139 2.69 7.72 15.15
C LEU A 139 3.68 7.50 16.29
N GLN A 140 4.12 6.26 16.48
CA GLN A 140 5.12 5.93 17.50
C GLN A 140 6.46 6.61 17.20
N SER A 141 6.87 6.68 15.93
CA SER A 141 8.06 7.43 15.48
C SER A 141 7.99 8.90 15.87
N ALA A 142 6.92 9.58 15.45
CA ALA A 142 6.74 11.00 15.72
C ALA A 142 6.70 11.30 17.23
N ARG A 143 6.07 10.40 18.01
CA ARG A 143 6.06 10.48 19.47
C ARG A 143 7.45 10.33 20.08
N ARG A 144 8.23 9.34 19.64
CA ARG A 144 9.61 9.13 20.11
C ARG A 144 10.49 10.33 19.80
N LEU A 145 10.43 10.88 18.59
CA LEU A 145 11.20 12.06 18.21
C LEU A 145 10.84 13.28 19.04
N SER A 146 9.55 13.48 19.33
CA SER A 146 9.10 14.60 20.18
C SER A 146 9.68 14.49 21.59
N TRP A 147 9.62 13.30 22.20
CA TRP A 147 10.20 13.07 23.53
C TRP A 147 11.72 13.21 23.54
N LEU A 148 12.41 12.67 22.54
CA LEU A 148 13.86 12.81 22.42
C LEU A 148 14.26 14.29 22.32
N SER A 149 13.58 15.08 21.50
CA SER A 149 13.84 16.53 21.38
C SER A 149 13.69 17.25 22.73
N VAL A 150 12.65 16.94 23.51
CA VAL A 150 12.48 17.51 24.86
C VAL A 150 13.59 17.06 25.82
N ILE A 151 13.96 15.78 25.81
CA ILE A 151 15.04 15.25 26.66
C ILE A 151 16.37 15.94 26.34
N PHE A 152 16.72 16.05 25.06
CA PHE A 152 17.94 16.74 24.64
C PHE A 152 17.90 18.23 24.92
N ALA A 153 16.73 18.88 24.84
CA ALA A 153 16.59 20.27 25.21
C ALA A 153 16.84 20.48 26.72
N VAL A 154 16.29 19.63 27.58
CA VAL A 154 16.54 19.68 29.03
C VAL A 154 18.01 19.38 29.34
N TYR A 155 18.59 18.36 28.69
CA TYR A 155 20.00 18.03 28.85
C TYR A 155 20.91 19.18 28.42
N GLY A 156 20.66 19.77 27.25
CA GLY A 156 21.40 20.93 26.74
C GLY A 156 21.27 22.12 27.68
N PHE A 157 20.06 22.42 28.16
CA PHE A 157 19.83 23.47 29.15
C PHE A 157 20.67 23.29 30.40
N LEU A 158 20.63 22.10 31.01
CA LEU A 158 21.36 21.81 32.24
C LEU A 158 22.87 21.74 32.02
N PHE A 159 23.33 21.04 30.99
CA PHE A 159 24.76 20.85 30.73
C PHE A 159 25.43 22.19 30.42
N PHE A 160 24.93 22.93 29.43
CA PHE A 160 25.52 24.22 29.04
C PHE A 160 25.24 25.33 30.07
N GLY A 161 24.10 25.25 30.77
CA GLY A 161 23.78 26.17 31.87
C GLY A 161 24.71 26.02 33.08
N LEU A 162 25.07 24.79 33.44
CA LEU A 162 25.99 24.51 34.56
C LEU A 162 27.46 24.66 34.19
N THR A 163 27.83 24.40 32.93
CA THR A 163 29.23 24.46 32.50
C THR A 163 29.66 25.85 32.06
N TRP A 164 28.77 26.62 31.43
CA TRP A 164 29.08 27.94 30.87
C TRP A 164 28.16 29.04 31.38
N ASP A 165 26.93 29.12 30.85
CA ASP A 165 25.96 30.15 31.20
C ASP A 165 24.53 29.69 30.89
N TRP A 166 23.56 30.10 31.72
CA TRP A 166 22.17 29.69 31.58
C TRP A 166 21.48 30.23 30.32
N GLN A 167 21.90 31.38 29.80
CA GLN A 167 21.41 31.90 28.51
C GLN A 167 21.91 31.03 27.34
N ILE A 168 23.16 30.55 27.40
CA ILE A 168 23.70 29.59 26.42
C ILE A 168 22.94 28.26 26.53
N GLY A 169 22.72 27.77 27.75
CA GLY A 169 21.89 26.59 27.98
C GLY A 169 20.50 26.71 27.36
N LEU A 170 19.85 27.87 27.54
CA LEU A 170 18.54 28.13 26.96
C LEU A 170 18.58 28.26 25.43
N ALA A 171 19.65 28.80 24.85
CA ALA A 171 19.86 28.85 23.40
C ALA A 171 19.96 27.44 22.78
N VAL A 172 20.77 26.56 23.36
CA VAL A 172 20.92 25.16 22.91
C VAL A 172 19.61 24.39 23.08
N ALA A 173 18.92 24.59 24.20
CA ALA A 173 17.62 23.96 24.45
C ALA A 173 16.58 24.39 23.41
N THR A 174 16.52 25.69 23.14
CA THR A 174 15.64 26.27 22.10
C THR A 174 15.97 25.70 20.72
N ALA A 175 17.24 25.67 20.33
CA ALA A 175 17.67 25.12 19.06
C ALA A 175 17.31 23.63 18.93
N SER A 176 17.49 22.83 19.98
CA SER A 176 17.15 21.40 20.02
C SER A 176 15.65 21.13 19.84
N LEU A 177 14.80 22.03 20.35
CA LEU A 177 13.34 21.98 20.14
C LEU A 177 12.96 22.39 18.70
N LEU A 178 13.60 23.43 18.18
CA LEU A 178 13.18 24.03 16.92
C LEU A 178 13.76 23.35 15.67
N VAL A 179 14.94 22.72 15.78
CA VAL A 179 15.68 22.13 14.66
C VAL A 179 14.91 20.98 13.99
N ILE A 180 14.11 20.21 14.73
CA ILE A 180 13.35 19.09 14.20
C ILE A 180 11.86 19.38 14.10
N ASP A 181 11.25 18.95 13.00
CA ASP A 181 9.80 18.75 12.93
C ASP A 181 9.47 17.26 13.17
N PRO A 182 8.81 16.89 14.29
CA PRO A 182 8.39 15.51 14.52
C PRO A 182 7.47 14.93 13.44
N ARG A 183 6.98 15.75 12.50
CA ARG A 183 6.15 15.34 11.36
C ARG A 183 6.94 14.85 10.15
N TRP A 184 8.25 15.11 10.06
CA TRP A 184 9.05 14.66 8.91
C TRP A 184 8.93 13.16 8.58
N PRO A 185 8.94 12.23 9.56
CA PRO A 185 8.69 10.81 9.30
C PRO A 185 7.34 10.55 8.65
N LEU A 186 6.30 11.26 9.10
CA LEU A 186 4.94 11.10 8.58
C LEU A 186 4.88 11.50 7.10
N ILE A 187 5.52 12.62 6.76
CA ILE A 187 5.56 13.15 5.40
C ILE A 187 6.34 12.20 4.49
N PHE A 188 7.52 11.77 4.93
CA PHE A 188 8.36 10.86 4.15
C PHE A 188 7.70 9.50 3.89
N ALA A 189 7.13 8.91 4.94
CA ALA A 189 6.43 7.63 4.82
C ALA A 189 5.20 7.77 3.92
N SER A 190 4.36 8.79 4.10
CA SER A 190 3.19 9.03 3.24
C SER A 190 3.56 9.09 1.75
N GLN A 191 4.66 9.77 1.40
CA GLN A 191 5.15 9.84 0.02
C GLN A 191 5.58 8.46 -0.48
N SER A 192 6.39 7.77 0.33
CA SER A 192 6.93 6.47 -0.04
C SER A 192 5.82 5.40 -0.15
N ARG A 193 4.75 5.51 0.64
CA ARG A 193 3.54 4.68 0.51
C ARG A 193 2.80 4.98 -0.80
N GLY A 194 2.70 6.25 -1.19
CA GLY A 194 2.13 6.66 -2.48
C GLY A 194 2.89 6.04 -3.66
N GLU A 195 4.23 6.11 -3.65
CA GLU A 195 5.08 5.47 -4.66
C GLU A 195 4.87 3.94 -4.73
N ALA A 196 4.70 3.27 -3.58
CA ALA A 196 4.41 1.84 -3.53
C ALA A 196 3.02 1.49 -4.10
N ILE A 197 2.00 2.32 -3.85
CA ILE A 197 0.66 2.14 -4.41
C ILE A 197 0.65 2.41 -5.92
N GLU A 198 1.43 3.37 -6.41
CA GLU A 198 1.58 3.64 -7.84
C GLU A 198 2.06 2.39 -8.60
N THR A 199 2.98 1.61 -8.01
CA THR A 199 3.44 0.34 -8.63
C THR A 199 2.33 -0.71 -8.77
N LEU A 200 1.31 -0.69 -7.92
CA LEU A 200 0.15 -1.57 -8.03
C LEU A 200 -0.76 -1.11 -9.18
N THR A 201 -0.90 0.20 -9.35
CA THR A 201 -1.65 0.78 -10.47
C THR A 201 -0.99 0.43 -11.80
N ASP A 202 0.35 0.51 -11.90
CA ASP A 202 1.12 0.10 -13.08
C ASP A 202 0.94 -1.40 -13.40
N ALA A 203 0.86 -2.23 -12.36
CA ALA A 203 0.55 -3.66 -12.47
C ALA A 203 -0.93 -3.95 -12.73
N ARG A 204 -1.78 -2.93 -12.92
CA ARG A 204 -3.24 -3.04 -13.11
C ARG A 204 -3.95 -3.77 -11.96
N VAL A 205 -3.42 -3.66 -10.75
CA VAL A 205 -4.05 -4.13 -9.51
C VAL A 205 -4.94 -3.00 -8.97
N LYS A 206 -6.24 -3.24 -8.90
CA LYS A 206 -7.17 -2.32 -8.26
C LYS A 206 -7.22 -2.61 -6.76
N ILE A 207 -7.20 -1.56 -5.95
CA ILE A 207 -7.16 -1.67 -4.48
C ILE A 207 -8.46 -1.10 -3.93
N TYR A 208 -9.24 -1.94 -3.25
CA TYR A 208 -10.42 -1.51 -2.52
C TYR A 208 -10.13 -1.31 -1.04
N ASN A 209 -9.26 -2.15 -0.47
CA ASN A 209 -8.84 -2.05 0.91
C ASN A 209 -7.31 -1.90 1.03
N PRO A 210 -6.79 -0.66 1.08
CA PRO A 210 -5.35 -0.42 1.23
C PRO A 210 -4.78 -0.96 2.56
N ALA A 211 -5.61 -1.17 3.59
CA ALA A 211 -5.16 -1.70 4.87
C ALA A 211 -4.79 -3.18 4.79
N ALA A 212 -5.32 -3.93 3.81
CA ALA A 212 -4.94 -5.31 3.56
C ALA A 212 -3.45 -5.46 3.19
N LEU A 213 -2.82 -4.42 2.63
CA LEU A 213 -1.37 -4.43 2.34
C LEU A 213 -0.50 -4.63 3.58
N ASP A 214 -0.97 -4.19 4.75
CA ASP A 214 -0.25 -4.37 6.01
C ASP A 214 -0.39 -5.82 6.53
N GLN A 215 -1.44 -6.55 6.12
CA GLN A 215 -1.70 -7.95 6.51
C GLN A 215 -0.93 -8.97 5.65
N ILE A 216 -0.57 -8.60 4.41
CA ILE A 216 0.17 -9.45 3.46
C ILE A 216 1.44 -10.08 4.06
N LYS A 217 2.12 -9.39 4.98
CA LYS A 217 3.36 -9.90 5.63
C LYS A 217 3.11 -11.10 6.54
N ASP A 218 1.89 -11.25 7.04
CA ASP A 218 1.50 -12.27 8.01
C ASP A 218 0.95 -13.52 7.32
N ILE A 219 0.50 -13.40 6.06
CA ILE A 219 0.01 -14.50 5.22
C ILE A 219 1.00 -15.66 5.14
N LYS A 220 0.52 -16.87 5.43
CA LYS A 220 1.28 -18.13 5.39
C LYS A 220 0.76 -19.11 4.35
N GLN A 221 -0.47 -18.94 3.92
CA GLN A 221 -1.07 -19.83 2.94
C GLN A 221 -1.95 -19.09 1.94
N ALA A 222 -2.18 -19.71 0.80
CA ALA A 222 -3.10 -19.23 -0.21
C ALA A 222 -4.11 -20.33 -0.58
N VAL A 223 -5.39 -20.02 -0.46
CA VAL A 223 -6.47 -20.88 -0.97
C VAL A 223 -6.80 -20.39 -2.37
N VAL A 224 -6.52 -21.20 -3.38
CA VAL A 224 -6.54 -20.77 -4.78
C VAL A 224 -7.63 -21.53 -5.53
N GLU A 225 -8.48 -20.79 -6.20
CA GLU A 225 -9.44 -21.36 -7.14
C GLU A 225 -8.70 -22.02 -8.30
N LYS A 226 -9.18 -23.17 -8.78
CA LYS A 226 -8.55 -23.82 -9.92
C LYS A 226 -9.05 -23.22 -11.23
N THR A 227 -10.35 -23.34 -11.46
CA THR A 227 -10.96 -23.07 -12.77
C THR A 227 -11.01 -21.58 -13.04
N GLY A 228 -10.35 -21.13 -14.12
CA GLY A 228 -10.29 -19.73 -14.51
C GLY A 228 -9.34 -18.86 -13.68
N VAL A 229 -8.55 -19.47 -12.79
CA VAL A 229 -7.47 -18.84 -12.03
C VAL A 229 -6.14 -19.56 -12.27
N LEU A 230 -6.04 -20.85 -11.94
CA LEU A 230 -4.88 -21.70 -12.29
C LEU A 230 -4.96 -22.22 -13.72
N THR A 231 -6.15 -22.23 -14.32
CA THR A 231 -6.40 -22.60 -15.71
C THR A 231 -6.78 -21.41 -16.58
N SER A 232 -6.51 -21.52 -17.88
CA SER A 232 -6.97 -20.56 -18.89
C SER A 232 -8.50 -20.53 -18.95
N ARG A 233 -9.07 -19.40 -19.40
CA ARG A 233 -10.51 -19.31 -19.69
C ARG A 233 -10.90 -20.01 -20.99
N GLN A 234 -9.93 -20.31 -21.85
CA GLN A 234 -10.15 -21.01 -23.12
C GLN A 234 -10.10 -22.53 -22.91
N LEU A 235 -11.04 -23.24 -23.53
CA LEU A 235 -11.01 -24.71 -23.60
C LEU A 235 -10.07 -25.16 -24.72
N THR A 236 -9.48 -26.33 -24.55
CA THR A 236 -8.64 -26.96 -25.57
C THR A 236 -9.03 -28.43 -25.67
N VAL A 237 -9.19 -28.90 -26.90
CA VAL A 237 -9.34 -30.33 -27.21
C VAL A 237 -7.96 -30.95 -27.27
N TYR A 238 -7.76 -32.03 -26.51
CA TYR A 238 -6.49 -32.75 -26.44
C TYR A 238 -6.42 -33.87 -27.47
N ASN A 239 -7.49 -34.64 -27.59
CA ASN A 239 -7.61 -35.76 -28.52
C ASN A 239 -9.08 -36.06 -28.83
N VAL A 240 -9.29 -36.65 -30.00
CA VAL A 240 -10.53 -37.27 -30.42
C VAL A 240 -10.22 -38.68 -30.87
N ASP A 241 -10.88 -39.64 -30.26
CA ASP A 241 -10.67 -41.07 -30.49
C ASP A 241 -11.94 -41.68 -31.09
N SER A 242 -11.76 -42.53 -32.09
CA SER A 242 -12.82 -43.43 -32.51
C SER A 242 -12.83 -44.68 -31.63
N ILE A 243 -14.02 -45.11 -31.23
CA ILE A 243 -14.24 -46.31 -30.42
C ILE A 243 -14.82 -47.45 -31.27
N ASP A 244 -15.47 -47.09 -32.39
CA ASP A 244 -16.12 -48.02 -33.30
C ASP A 244 -15.32 -48.09 -34.61
N ASP A 245 -14.94 -49.30 -35.01
CA ASP A 245 -14.15 -49.55 -36.22
C ASP A 245 -14.84 -49.08 -37.52
N ASN A 246 -16.15 -48.83 -37.49
CA ASN A 246 -16.90 -48.29 -38.62
C ASN A 246 -16.71 -46.78 -38.82
N TYR A 247 -16.11 -46.07 -37.86
CA TYR A 247 -15.87 -44.63 -37.93
C TYR A 247 -14.39 -44.32 -37.77
N SER A 248 -13.85 -43.45 -38.62
CA SER A 248 -12.52 -42.89 -38.38
C SER A 248 -12.58 -41.79 -37.30
N ALA A 249 -11.44 -41.47 -36.69
CA ALA A 249 -11.36 -40.34 -35.76
C ALA A 249 -11.73 -39.00 -36.42
N GLN A 250 -11.54 -38.88 -37.75
CA GLN A 250 -11.96 -37.70 -38.51
C GLN A 250 -13.47 -37.65 -38.69
N ASP A 251 -14.13 -38.79 -38.93
CA ASP A 251 -15.59 -38.88 -39.01
C ASP A 251 -16.23 -38.49 -37.67
N VAL A 252 -15.71 -39.07 -36.58
CA VAL A 252 -16.13 -38.74 -35.21
C VAL A 252 -15.97 -37.24 -34.94
N LEU A 253 -14.81 -36.67 -35.28
CA LEU A 253 -14.54 -35.25 -35.10
C LEU A 253 -15.51 -34.36 -35.91
N GLY A 254 -15.79 -34.70 -37.16
CA GLY A 254 -16.72 -33.98 -38.01
C GLY A 254 -18.15 -34.01 -37.47
N ILE A 255 -18.61 -35.17 -36.96
CA ILE A 255 -19.92 -35.34 -36.34
C ILE A 255 -20.02 -34.52 -35.04
N MET A 256 -19.06 -34.68 -34.11
CA MET A 256 -19.09 -33.97 -32.83
C MET A 256 -19.03 -32.45 -33.04
N ALA A 257 -18.14 -31.96 -33.92
CA ALA A 257 -18.01 -30.54 -34.22
C ALA A 257 -19.28 -29.99 -34.86
N GLY A 258 -19.92 -30.75 -35.75
CA GLY A 258 -21.19 -30.40 -36.38
C GLY A 258 -22.33 -30.21 -35.39
N LEU A 259 -22.48 -31.17 -34.47
CA LEU A 259 -23.50 -31.09 -33.42
C LEU A 259 -23.27 -29.91 -32.47
N GLU A 260 -22.04 -29.73 -31.99
CA GLU A 260 -21.69 -28.65 -31.05
C GLU A 260 -21.76 -27.26 -31.71
N GLN A 261 -21.44 -27.14 -33.00
CA GLN A 261 -21.49 -25.87 -33.73
C GLN A 261 -22.89 -25.23 -33.70
N GLU A 262 -23.95 -26.04 -33.76
CA GLU A 262 -25.34 -25.55 -33.71
C GLU A 262 -25.74 -25.04 -32.30
N VAL A 263 -25.05 -25.49 -31.24
CA VAL A 263 -25.27 -25.03 -29.87
C VAL A 263 -24.39 -23.82 -29.53
N GLY A 264 -23.14 -23.83 -29.99
CA GLY A 264 -22.15 -22.78 -29.74
C GLY A 264 -21.52 -22.81 -28.34
N GLY A 265 -20.82 -21.74 -27.98
CA GLY A 265 -20.13 -21.59 -26.70
C GLY A 265 -18.68 -22.10 -26.70
N LEU A 266 -18.03 -22.05 -25.53
CA LEU A 266 -16.58 -22.27 -25.41
C LEU A 266 -16.13 -23.68 -25.83
N TYR A 267 -16.99 -24.69 -25.65
CA TYR A 267 -16.67 -26.06 -26.01
C TYR A 267 -16.78 -26.29 -27.52
N ALA A 268 -17.87 -25.82 -28.14
CA ALA A 268 -18.04 -25.79 -29.59
C ALA A 268 -16.89 -25.03 -30.28
N GLU A 269 -16.54 -23.83 -29.79
CA GLU A 269 -15.40 -23.05 -30.32
C GLU A 269 -14.10 -23.85 -30.29
N ALA A 270 -13.80 -24.52 -29.17
CA ALA A 270 -12.60 -25.33 -29.03
C ALA A 270 -12.61 -26.55 -29.98
N LEU A 271 -13.76 -27.20 -30.13
CA LEU A 271 -13.91 -28.38 -30.97
C LEU A 271 -13.86 -28.05 -32.47
N VAL A 272 -14.54 -26.98 -32.90
CA VAL A 272 -14.48 -26.47 -34.27
C VAL A 272 -13.06 -26.02 -34.61
N THR A 273 -12.40 -25.28 -33.71
CA THR A 273 -10.99 -24.90 -33.90
C THR A 273 -10.09 -26.11 -34.04
N TYR A 274 -10.27 -27.13 -33.19
CA TYR A 274 -9.52 -28.38 -33.29
C TYR A 274 -9.80 -29.12 -34.61
N SER A 275 -11.06 -29.17 -35.05
CA SER A 275 -11.45 -29.81 -36.33
C SER A 275 -10.71 -29.18 -37.52
N HIS A 276 -10.73 -27.84 -37.61
CA HIS A 276 -10.04 -27.12 -38.67
C HIS A 276 -8.52 -27.34 -38.65
N ASN A 277 -7.91 -27.38 -37.47
CA ASN A 277 -6.47 -27.66 -37.32
C ASN A 277 -6.11 -29.08 -37.78
N GLN A 278 -7.05 -30.03 -37.70
CA GLN A 278 -6.89 -31.40 -38.21
C GLN A 278 -7.32 -31.55 -39.68
N GLY A 279 -7.71 -30.46 -40.36
CA GLY A 279 -8.19 -30.49 -41.74
C GLY A 279 -9.59 -31.09 -41.91
N VAL A 280 -10.34 -31.22 -40.82
CA VAL A 280 -11.72 -31.75 -40.79
C VAL A 280 -12.69 -30.59 -40.69
N TYR A 281 -13.77 -30.63 -41.45
CA TYR A 281 -14.84 -29.63 -41.39
C TYR A 281 -16.05 -30.20 -40.63
N PRO A 282 -16.72 -29.39 -39.78
CA PRO A 282 -17.96 -29.79 -39.12
C PRO A 282 -19.02 -30.26 -40.13
N ILE A 283 -19.68 -31.38 -39.85
CA ILE A 283 -20.77 -31.90 -40.69
C ILE A 283 -22.06 -31.21 -40.27
N GLN A 284 -22.83 -30.70 -41.24
CA GLN A 284 -24.09 -30.03 -40.93
C GLN A 284 -25.04 -30.98 -40.17
N ALA A 285 -25.46 -30.54 -38.98
CA ALA A 285 -26.43 -31.23 -38.15
C ALA A 285 -27.80 -30.54 -38.25
N GLU A 286 -28.85 -31.33 -38.14
CA GLU A 286 -30.24 -30.88 -38.13
C GLU A 286 -30.91 -31.30 -36.82
N ASN A 287 -31.97 -30.59 -36.44
CA ASN A 287 -32.77 -30.89 -35.24
C ASN A 287 -31.93 -31.03 -33.97
N VAL A 288 -30.92 -30.17 -33.79
CA VAL A 288 -30.05 -30.22 -32.61
C VAL A 288 -30.80 -29.70 -31.39
N GLU A 289 -30.84 -30.50 -30.33
CA GLU A 289 -31.48 -30.17 -29.05
C GLU A 289 -30.53 -30.46 -27.88
N VAL A 290 -30.44 -29.52 -26.94
CA VAL A 290 -29.69 -29.70 -25.69
C VAL A 290 -30.58 -30.44 -24.69
N ILE A 291 -30.13 -31.59 -24.23
CA ILE A 291 -30.83 -32.42 -23.23
C ILE A 291 -30.23 -32.11 -21.85
N PRO A 292 -30.97 -31.45 -20.94
CA PRO A 292 -30.46 -31.05 -19.64
C PRO A 292 -29.87 -32.24 -18.87
N LEU A 293 -28.69 -32.03 -18.27
CA LEU A 293 -27.95 -33.02 -17.47
C LEU A 293 -27.50 -34.30 -18.24
N VAL A 294 -27.72 -34.36 -19.55
CA VAL A 294 -27.32 -35.50 -20.40
C VAL A 294 -26.26 -35.08 -21.41
N GLY A 295 -26.55 -34.04 -22.20
CA GLY A 295 -25.70 -33.60 -23.30
C GLY A 295 -26.53 -32.95 -24.41
N LEU A 296 -26.26 -33.29 -25.65
CA LEU A 296 -27.04 -32.83 -26.81
C LEU A 296 -27.31 -33.98 -27.79
N GLN A 297 -28.36 -33.83 -28.57
CA GLN A 297 -28.79 -34.76 -29.60
C GLN A 297 -28.95 -34.00 -30.92
N GLY A 298 -28.69 -34.65 -32.05
CA GLY A 298 -29.01 -34.12 -33.37
C GLY A 298 -29.00 -35.19 -34.45
N THR A 299 -29.42 -34.82 -35.64
CA THR A 299 -29.47 -35.70 -36.81
C THR A 299 -28.44 -35.26 -37.83
N ILE A 300 -27.61 -36.19 -38.31
CA ILE A 300 -26.63 -35.97 -39.38
C ILE A 300 -26.85 -37.05 -40.44
N GLN A 301 -27.08 -36.65 -41.69
CA GLN A 301 -27.31 -37.56 -42.83
C GLN A 301 -28.42 -38.61 -42.58
N GLY A 302 -29.45 -38.26 -41.82
CA GLY A 302 -30.58 -39.14 -41.49
C GLY A 302 -30.35 -40.04 -40.26
N ASP A 303 -29.16 -40.02 -39.67
CA ASP A 303 -28.83 -40.76 -38.44
C ASP A 303 -28.87 -39.87 -37.20
N THR A 304 -29.42 -40.39 -36.10
CA THR A 304 -29.46 -39.68 -34.81
C THR A 304 -28.22 -39.96 -33.98
N TYR A 305 -27.55 -38.90 -33.57
CA TYR A 305 -26.36 -38.92 -32.73
C TYR A 305 -26.61 -38.17 -31.42
N MET A 306 -25.97 -38.63 -30.36
CA MET A 306 -25.96 -37.96 -29.06
C MET A 306 -24.52 -37.73 -28.60
N LEU A 307 -24.21 -36.51 -28.18
CA LEU A 307 -22.96 -36.20 -27.50
C LEU A 307 -23.26 -36.03 -26.02
N VAL A 308 -22.76 -36.95 -25.19
CA VAL A 308 -23.06 -37.02 -23.76
C VAL A 308 -21.80 -36.91 -22.91
N SER A 309 -21.94 -36.45 -21.67
CA SER A 309 -20.81 -36.48 -20.72
C SER A 309 -20.39 -37.93 -20.42
N ALA A 310 -19.11 -38.16 -20.12
CA ALA A 310 -18.63 -39.48 -19.75
C ALA A 310 -19.32 -40.05 -18.49
N THR A 311 -19.72 -39.21 -17.54
CA THR A 311 -20.52 -39.63 -16.38
C THR A 311 -21.88 -40.20 -16.80
N ASN A 312 -22.58 -39.53 -17.71
CA ASN A 312 -23.83 -40.01 -18.26
C ASN A 312 -23.63 -41.32 -19.05
N ALA A 313 -22.55 -41.40 -19.84
CA ALA A 313 -22.21 -42.61 -20.58
C ALA A 313 -21.93 -43.82 -19.68
N LEU A 314 -21.34 -43.62 -18.51
CA LEU A 314 -21.11 -44.66 -17.49
C LEU A 314 -22.40 -45.14 -16.82
N GLN A 315 -23.37 -44.24 -16.60
CA GLN A 315 -24.66 -44.55 -15.97
C GLN A 315 -25.61 -45.28 -16.91
N ASN A 316 -25.63 -44.92 -18.20
CA ASN A 316 -26.59 -45.44 -19.18
C ASN A 316 -26.12 -46.71 -19.93
N ASN A 317 -24.98 -47.29 -19.53
CA ASN A 317 -24.49 -48.58 -20.05
C ASN A 317 -24.41 -48.68 -21.59
N TYR A 318 -24.03 -47.61 -22.30
CA TYR A 318 -23.74 -47.72 -23.73
C TYR A 318 -22.68 -48.81 -24.00
N VAL A 319 -22.71 -49.42 -25.18
CA VAL A 319 -21.75 -50.45 -25.59
C VAL A 319 -20.42 -49.77 -25.93
N TYR A 320 -19.43 -49.90 -25.05
CA TYR A 320 -18.05 -49.42 -25.22
C TYR A 320 -17.06 -50.13 -24.27
N HIS A 321 -15.76 -49.98 -24.53
CA HIS A 321 -14.71 -50.50 -23.64
C HIS A 321 -14.61 -49.65 -22.36
N ARG A 322 -15.32 -50.06 -21.29
CA ARG A 322 -15.39 -49.30 -20.02
C ARG A 322 -14.02 -48.98 -19.41
N GLN A 323 -13.03 -49.84 -19.58
CA GLN A 323 -11.70 -49.61 -19.01
C GLN A 323 -11.01 -48.42 -19.70
N TRP A 324 -11.06 -48.34 -21.03
CA TRP A 324 -10.50 -47.22 -21.78
C TRP A 324 -11.17 -45.89 -21.42
N LEU A 325 -12.50 -45.87 -21.27
CA LEU A 325 -13.20 -44.64 -20.87
C LEU A 325 -12.79 -44.22 -19.46
N LYS A 326 -12.68 -45.17 -18.52
CA LYS A 326 -12.17 -44.90 -17.17
C LYS A 326 -10.74 -44.37 -17.19
N ASP A 327 -9.86 -44.98 -17.98
CA ASP A 327 -8.47 -44.55 -18.11
C ASP A 327 -8.38 -43.13 -18.70
N THR A 328 -9.20 -42.83 -19.71
CA THR A 328 -9.27 -41.50 -20.33
C THR A 328 -9.80 -40.43 -19.37
N ILE A 329 -10.81 -40.75 -18.56
CA ILE A 329 -11.29 -39.87 -17.48
C ILE A 329 -10.18 -39.65 -16.43
N ASN A 330 -9.45 -40.71 -16.09
CA ASN A 330 -8.37 -40.67 -15.10
C ASN A 330 -7.18 -39.80 -15.55
N LEU A 331 -6.95 -39.65 -16.86
CA LEU A 331 -5.95 -38.72 -17.42
C LEU A 331 -6.27 -37.24 -17.18
N GLY A 332 -7.46 -36.92 -16.65
CA GLY A 332 -7.73 -35.59 -16.11
C GLY A 332 -8.32 -34.58 -17.06
N ASN A 333 -8.96 -35.09 -18.10
CA ASN A 333 -9.70 -34.30 -19.05
C ASN A 333 -11.20 -34.46 -18.79
N SER A 334 -11.97 -33.44 -19.14
CA SER A 334 -13.39 -33.62 -19.38
C SER A 334 -13.52 -34.48 -20.62
N VAL A 335 -14.36 -35.50 -20.57
CA VAL A 335 -14.57 -36.42 -21.70
C VAL A 335 -16.04 -36.37 -22.09
N SER A 336 -16.30 -36.10 -23.36
CA SER A 336 -17.60 -36.28 -23.99
C SER A 336 -17.56 -37.48 -24.90
N VAL A 337 -18.62 -38.27 -24.90
CA VAL A 337 -18.76 -39.51 -25.65
C VAL A 337 -19.85 -39.30 -26.70
N LEU A 338 -19.52 -39.58 -27.96
CA LEU A 338 -20.47 -39.58 -29.06
C LEU A 338 -21.10 -40.98 -29.16
N VAL A 339 -22.42 -41.00 -29.26
CA VAL A 339 -23.25 -42.21 -29.22
C VAL A 339 -24.19 -42.22 -30.41
N LYS A 340 -24.35 -43.40 -31.03
CA LYS A 340 -25.38 -43.70 -32.01
C LYS A 340 -26.24 -44.85 -31.51
N GLY A 341 -27.51 -44.58 -31.21
CA GLY A 341 -28.40 -45.54 -30.56
C GLY A 341 -27.87 -45.97 -29.18
N SER A 342 -27.47 -47.24 -29.03
CA SER A 342 -26.90 -47.77 -27.79
C SER A 342 -25.37 -47.95 -27.82
N HIS A 343 -24.68 -47.53 -28.89
CA HIS A 343 -23.25 -47.77 -29.10
C HIS A 343 -22.46 -46.45 -29.02
N ALA A 344 -21.35 -46.44 -28.27
CA ALA A 344 -20.43 -45.32 -28.32
C ALA A 344 -19.54 -45.45 -29.55
N ILE A 345 -19.49 -44.39 -30.35
CA ILE A 345 -18.75 -44.38 -31.62
C ILE A 345 -17.45 -43.59 -31.52
N GLY A 346 -17.34 -42.69 -30.55
CA GLY A 346 -16.10 -41.95 -30.29
C GLY A 346 -16.12 -41.20 -28.97
N ALA A 347 -14.97 -40.67 -28.56
CA ALA A 347 -14.91 -39.69 -27.48
C ALA A 347 -13.92 -38.57 -27.79
N VAL A 348 -14.11 -37.47 -27.09
CA VAL A 348 -13.24 -36.30 -27.15
C VAL A 348 -12.85 -35.91 -25.73
N ALA A 349 -11.55 -35.79 -25.50
CA ALA A 349 -11.02 -35.29 -24.25
C ALA A 349 -10.64 -33.81 -24.42
N PHE A 350 -11.12 -32.98 -23.50
CA PHE A 350 -10.92 -31.55 -23.53
C PHE A 350 -10.79 -30.98 -22.13
N GLY A 351 -10.36 -29.73 -22.03
CA GLY A 351 -10.31 -29.02 -20.75
C GLY A 351 -9.51 -27.74 -20.85
N ALA A 352 -9.59 -26.95 -19.79
CA ALA A 352 -8.82 -25.71 -19.69
C ALA A 352 -7.35 -26.04 -19.35
N PRO A 353 -6.37 -25.67 -20.19
CA PRO A 353 -4.96 -25.86 -19.87
C PRO A 353 -4.56 -24.95 -18.70
N LEU A 354 -3.50 -25.33 -17.98
CA LEU A 354 -2.91 -24.50 -16.94
C LEU A 354 -2.40 -23.17 -17.53
N ILE A 355 -2.44 -22.10 -16.74
CA ILE A 355 -1.91 -20.80 -17.19
C ILE A 355 -0.40 -20.90 -17.45
N ARG A 356 0.08 -20.18 -18.47
CA ARG A 356 1.51 -20.19 -18.85
C ARG A 356 2.44 -19.70 -17.72
N THR A 357 1.94 -18.84 -16.83
CA THR A 357 2.69 -18.26 -15.71
C THR A 357 2.64 -19.13 -14.45
N LEU A 358 2.06 -20.33 -14.48
CA LEU A 358 1.82 -21.14 -13.28
C LEU A 358 3.12 -21.42 -12.51
N ILE A 359 4.15 -21.91 -13.20
CA ILE A 359 5.46 -22.22 -12.59
C ILE A 359 6.10 -20.97 -12.00
N ASP A 360 5.96 -19.82 -12.66
CA ASP A 360 6.51 -18.56 -12.17
C ASP A 360 5.78 -18.06 -10.90
N VAL A 361 4.47 -18.27 -10.82
CA VAL A 361 3.67 -17.97 -9.62
C VAL A 361 3.97 -18.96 -8.49
N ASP A 362 4.05 -20.26 -8.79
CA ASP A 362 4.39 -21.32 -7.83
C ASP A 362 5.77 -21.07 -7.21
N ASN A 363 6.78 -20.77 -8.02
CA ASN A 363 8.11 -20.39 -7.54
C ASN A 363 8.05 -19.16 -6.62
N PHE A 364 7.16 -18.21 -6.89
CA PHE A 364 6.95 -17.09 -5.99
C PHE A 364 6.34 -17.53 -4.65
N PHE A 365 5.30 -18.37 -4.65
CA PHE A 365 4.72 -18.91 -3.41
C PHE A 365 5.76 -19.67 -2.58
N VAL A 366 6.53 -20.57 -3.22
CA VAL A 366 7.63 -21.30 -2.57
C VAL A 366 8.66 -20.33 -1.97
N ASN A 367 9.10 -19.32 -2.73
CA ASN A 367 10.07 -18.34 -2.26
C ASN A 367 9.54 -17.45 -1.12
N GLN A 368 8.24 -17.18 -1.09
CA GLN A 368 7.58 -16.48 0.01
C GLN A 368 7.22 -17.40 1.18
N LYS A 369 7.49 -18.72 1.07
CA LYS A 369 7.08 -19.76 2.04
C LYS A 369 5.57 -19.77 2.26
N ILE A 370 4.81 -19.57 1.18
CA ILE A 370 3.35 -19.66 1.16
C ILE A 370 2.98 -21.05 0.68
N THR A 371 2.22 -21.79 1.48
CA THR A 371 1.63 -23.07 1.07
C THR A 371 0.32 -22.82 0.33
N THR A 372 0.03 -23.59 -0.72
CA THR A 372 -1.19 -23.42 -1.50
C THR A 372 -2.15 -24.58 -1.28
N HIS A 373 -3.44 -24.26 -1.26
CA HIS A 373 -4.53 -25.22 -1.15
C HIS A 373 -5.53 -25.05 -2.30
N VAL A 374 -6.03 -26.15 -2.85
CA VAL A 374 -6.98 -26.11 -3.99
C VAL A 374 -8.16 -27.05 -3.74
N ALA A 375 -9.36 -26.47 -3.62
CA ALA A 375 -10.62 -27.22 -3.59
C ALA A 375 -11.29 -27.07 -4.95
N SER A 376 -11.63 -28.17 -5.60
CA SER A 376 -12.13 -28.20 -6.98
C SER A 376 -13.36 -29.09 -7.12
N SER A 377 -14.31 -28.65 -7.94
CA SER A 377 -15.44 -29.48 -8.37
C SER A 377 -15.10 -30.34 -9.59
N ASP A 378 -14.00 -30.04 -10.28
CA ASP A 378 -13.50 -30.85 -11.41
C ASP A 378 -13.06 -32.25 -10.98
N THR A 379 -12.85 -33.13 -11.96
CA THR A 379 -12.38 -34.51 -11.75
C THR A 379 -10.99 -34.58 -11.11
N GLN A 380 -10.71 -35.69 -10.42
CA GLN A 380 -9.42 -35.95 -9.78
C GLN A 380 -8.25 -35.81 -10.76
N GLY A 381 -8.36 -36.39 -11.96
CA GLY A 381 -7.27 -36.28 -12.92
C GLY A 381 -6.98 -34.84 -13.35
N SER A 382 -8.02 -33.99 -13.41
CA SER A 382 -7.83 -32.59 -13.81
C SER A 382 -7.06 -31.82 -12.73
N LEU A 383 -7.18 -32.24 -11.48
CA LEU A 383 -6.40 -31.73 -10.36
C LEU A 383 -4.97 -32.32 -10.31
N LEU A 384 -4.75 -33.57 -10.77
CA LEU A 384 -3.41 -34.18 -10.83
C LEU A 384 -2.41 -33.27 -11.56
N ARG A 385 -2.79 -32.66 -12.68
CA ARG A 385 -1.92 -31.74 -13.42
C ARG A 385 -1.47 -30.54 -12.59
N VAL A 386 -2.32 -30.04 -11.72
CA VAL A 386 -1.97 -28.96 -10.78
C VAL A 386 -1.01 -29.50 -9.72
N GLN A 387 -1.29 -30.69 -9.17
CA GLN A 387 -0.45 -31.36 -8.17
C GLN A 387 0.97 -31.67 -8.70
N GLU A 388 1.08 -32.08 -9.95
CA GLU A 388 2.37 -32.34 -10.61
C GLU A 388 3.13 -31.06 -10.94
N SER A 389 2.42 -29.96 -11.22
CA SER A 389 3.03 -28.70 -11.65
C SER A 389 3.39 -27.76 -10.50
N MET A 390 2.67 -27.82 -9.38
CA MET A 390 2.80 -26.87 -8.27
C MET A 390 3.49 -27.50 -7.06
N ARG A 391 4.68 -26.99 -6.73
CA ARG A 391 5.45 -27.42 -5.56
C ARG A 391 4.92 -26.80 -4.27
N SER A 392 4.26 -25.65 -4.33
CA SER A 392 3.67 -25.03 -3.13
C SER A 392 2.40 -25.74 -2.67
N LEU A 393 1.81 -26.60 -3.50
CA LEU A 393 0.54 -27.27 -3.22
C LEU A 393 0.70 -28.34 -2.14
N THR A 394 0.13 -28.08 -0.96
CA THR A 394 0.24 -28.97 0.21
C THR A 394 -1.00 -29.83 0.42
N ASP A 395 -2.18 -29.32 0.07
CA ASP A 395 -3.43 -30.08 0.14
C ASP A 395 -4.35 -29.67 -1.01
N SER A 396 -5.08 -30.65 -1.54
CA SER A 396 -6.02 -30.41 -2.63
C SER A 396 -7.07 -31.51 -2.72
N GLN A 397 -8.29 -31.13 -3.11
CA GLN A 397 -9.45 -32.01 -3.12
C GLN A 397 -10.25 -31.79 -4.41
N ALA A 398 -10.64 -32.88 -5.08
CA ALA A 398 -11.40 -32.87 -6.33
C ALA A 398 -12.82 -33.43 -6.16
N GLY A 399 -13.66 -33.27 -7.18
CA GLY A 399 -15.02 -33.85 -7.22
C GLY A 399 -15.96 -33.32 -6.15
N LEU A 400 -15.68 -32.13 -5.61
CA LEU A 400 -16.47 -31.55 -4.54
C LEU A 400 -17.76 -30.91 -5.06
N THR A 401 -18.86 -31.08 -4.32
CA THR A 401 -20.05 -30.24 -4.51
C THR A 401 -19.74 -28.78 -4.15
N PRO A 402 -20.50 -27.80 -4.67
CA PRO A 402 -20.28 -26.39 -4.35
C PRO A 402 -20.22 -26.10 -2.83
N ASP A 403 -21.16 -26.67 -2.07
CA ASP A 403 -21.20 -26.49 -0.61
C ASP A 403 -19.97 -27.09 0.07
N ARG A 404 -19.56 -28.30 -0.33
CA ARG A 404 -18.39 -28.97 0.26
C ARG A 404 -17.10 -28.25 -0.08
N LYS A 405 -17.00 -27.71 -1.30
CA LYS A 405 -15.87 -26.89 -1.74
C LYS A 405 -15.75 -25.62 -0.88
N GLN A 406 -16.84 -24.87 -0.70
CA GLN A 406 -16.82 -23.68 0.14
C GLN A 406 -16.47 -24.01 1.59
N GLN A 407 -17.00 -25.11 2.12
CA GLN A 407 -16.65 -25.55 3.47
C GLN A 407 -15.15 -25.84 3.61
N MET A 408 -14.56 -26.58 2.67
CA MET A 408 -13.13 -26.87 2.69
C MET A 408 -12.27 -25.60 2.62
N GLN A 409 -12.67 -24.64 1.77
CA GLN A 409 -11.98 -23.35 1.67
C GLN A 409 -12.03 -22.57 2.99
N ARG A 410 -13.18 -22.59 3.69
CA ARG A 410 -13.31 -22.01 5.04
C ARG A 410 -12.44 -22.72 6.06
N ASP A 411 -12.52 -24.06 6.11
CA ASP A 411 -11.76 -24.88 7.06
C ASP A 411 -10.24 -24.60 6.92
N TRP A 412 -9.73 -24.49 5.69
CA TRP A 412 -8.34 -24.08 5.47
C TRP A 412 -8.11 -22.64 5.94
N ALA A 413 -8.95 -21.68 5.53
CA ALA A 413 -8.77 -20.27 5.88
C ALA A 413 -8.73 -20.00 7.40
N GLU A 414 -9.38 -20.83 8.22
CA GLU A 414 -9.36 -20.72 9.69
C GLU A 414 -8.06 -21.22 10.33
N THR A 415 -7.28 -22.05 9.62
CA THR A 415 -6.08 -22.70 10.21
C THR A 415 -4.88 -21.78 10.34
N GLN A 416 -4.70 -20.86 9.38
CA GLN A 416 -3.55 -19.96 9.30
C GLN A 416 -3.93 -18.67 8.55
N PRO A 417 -3.15 -17.58 8.68
CA PRO A 417 -3.35 -16.38 7.90
C PRO A 417 -3.33 -16.66 6.39
N THR A 418 -4.45 -16.38 5.72
CA THR A 418 -4.77 -16.87 4.37
C THR A 418 -5.07 -15.76 3.38
N ALA A 419 -4.42 -15.84 2.22
CA ALA A 419 -4.84 -15.12 1.04
C ALA A 419 -5.79 -15.99 0.21
N LEU A 420 -7.04 -15.57 0.10
CA LEU A 420 -8.02 -16.23 -0.75
C LEU A 420 -7.95 -15.65 -2.17
N ILE A 421 -7.63 -16.49 -3.15
CA ILE A 421 -7.46 -16.07 -4.55
C ILE A 421 -8.56 -16.73 -5.38
N THR A 422 -9.54 -15.93 -5.81
CA THR A 422 -10.80 -16.45 -6.34
C THR A 422 -11.32 -15.67 -7.55
N ASN A 423 -12.15 -16.32 -8.36
CA ASN A 423 -13.00 -15.69 -9.37
C ASN A 423 -14.48 -15.93 -9.09
N GLN A 424 -14.85 -16.20 -7.83
CA GLN A 424 -16.21 -16.49 -7.39
C GLN A 424 -16.68 -15.45 -6.38
N VAL A 425 -18.00 -15.22 -6.34
CA VAL A 425 -18.62 -14.39 -5.31
C VAL A 425 -18.54 -15.12 -3.97
N LEU A 426 -17.99 -14.45 -2.97
CA LEU A 426 -17.75 -15.05 -1.66
C LEU A 426 -19.00 -14.98 -0.76
N PRO A 427 -19.30 -16.05 0.00
CA PRO A 427 -20.24 -15.99 1.11
C PRO A 427 -19.88 -14.88 2.11
N ALA A 428 -20.87 -14.34 2.83
CA ALA A 428 -20.64 -13.23 3.78
C ALA A 428 -19.86 -13.66 5.04
N ASP A 429 -19.89 -14.94 5.35
CA ASP A 429 -19.31 -15.58 6.54
C ASP A 429 -17.91 -16.16 6.28
N MET A 430 -17.37 -16.03 5.07
CA MET A 430 -16.07 -16.62 4.75
C MET A 430 -14.94 -15.89 5.49
N PRO A 431 -14.17 -16.57 6.36
CA PRO A 431 -13.02 -15.96 7.00
C PRO A 431 -11.95 -15.66 5.94
N ASN A 432 -11.46 -14.44 5.95
CA ASN A 432 -10.40 -14.00 5.06
C ASN A 432 -9.52 -12.96 5.77
N ASP A 433 -8.20 -13.15 5.68
CA ASP A 433 -7.25 -12.09 6.04
C ASP A 433 -7.04 -11.17 4.84
N VAL A 434 -6.90 -11.76 3.65
CA VAL A 434 -6.80 -11.03 2.39
C VAL A 434 -7.57 -11.72 1.27
N VAL A 435 -8.41 -10.97 0.55
CA VAL A 435 -9.13 -11.44 -0.64
C VAL A 435 -8.54 -10.80 -1.90
N ILE A 436 -8.09 -11.67 -2.82
CA ILE A 436 -7.60 -11.29 -4.15
C ILE A 436 -8.56 -11.88 -5.19
N SER A 437 -9.30 -11.03 -5.87
CA SER A 437 -10.36 -11.44 -6.79
C SER A 437 -10.02 -11.16 -8.26
N PHE A 438 -10.56 -11.98 -9.15
CA PHE A 438 -10.65 -11.69 -10.59
C PHE A 438 -11.98 -11.02 -10.99
N ILE A 439 -12.89 -10.86 -10.03
CA ILE A 439 -14.17 -10.14 -10.19
C ILE A 439 -14.00 -8.75 -9.58
N ASP A 440 -14.49 -7.74 -10.28
CA ASP A 440 -14.54 -6.37 -9.79
C ASP A 440 -15.75 -6.16 -8.87
N ASP A 441 -15.63 -6.55 -7.60
CA ASP A 441 -16.65 -6.40 -6.55
C ASP A 441 -16.04 -5.76 -5.28
N GLU A 442 -16.38 -4.49 -5.01
CA GLU A 442 -15.87 -3.70 -3.89
C GLU A 442 -16.27 -4.25 -2.51
N SER A 443 -17.41 -4.93 -2.40
CA SER A 443 -18.03 -5.21 -1.11
C SER A 443 -17.25 -6.20 -0.24
N LYS A 444 -16.43 -7.05 -0.85
CA LYS A 444 -15.75 -8.19 -0.20
C LYS A 444 -14.36 -8.48 -0.73
N THR A 445 -13.80 -7.59 -1.54
CA THR A 445 -12.50 -7.79 -2.18
C THR A 445 -11.52 -6.75 -1.69
N ASP A 446 -10.29 -7.16 -1.34
CA ASP A 446 -9.23 -6.20 -1.02
C ASP A 446 -8.49 -5.74 -2.28
N PHE A 447 -8.19 -6.70 -3.17
CA PHE A 447 -7.47 -6.47 -4.42
C PHE A 447 -8.16 -7.15 -5.61
N VAL A 448 -8.30 -6.43 -6.73
CA VAL A 448 -8.71 -7.03 -8.00
C VAL A 448 -7.50 -7.14 -8.93
N ILE A 449 -7.29 -8.33 -9.48
CA ILE A 449 -6.20 -8.63 -10.41
C ILE A 449 -6.75 -9.15 -11.74
N ASN A 450 -5.98 -8.96 -12.82
CA ASN A 450 -6.34 -9.50 -14.13
C ASN A 450 -5.61 -10.80 -14.43
N LYS A 451 -4.39 -10.96 -13.92
CA LYS A 451 -3.57 -12.17 -14.08
C LYS A 451 -3.08 -12.63 -12.72
N LEU A 452 -2.99 -13.94 -12.51
CA LEU A 452 -2.48 -14.50 -11.25
C LEU A 452 -1.05 -14.04 -10.93
N VAL A 453 -0.23 -13.75 -11.95
CA VAL A 453 1.13 -13.24 -11.74
C VAL A 453 1.17 -11.86 -11.05
N ASP A 454 0.09 -11.08 -11.13
CA ASP A 454 0.00 -9.74 -10.54
C ASP A 454 -0.04 -9.79 -9.00
N VAL A 455 -0.35 -10.97 -8.42
CA VAL A 455 -0.22 -11.25 -6.98
C VAL A 455 1.19 -10.88 -6.46
N LYS A 456 2.22 -11.06 -7.30
CA LYS A 456 3.60 -10.67 -6.94
C LYS A 456 3.74 -9.18 -6.65
N ALA A 457 3.03 -8.34 -7.41
CA ALA A 457 3.07 -6.89 -7.22
C ALA A 457 2.50 -6.51 -5.85
N ILE A 458 1.42 -7.17 -5.41
CA ILE A 458 0.81 -6.99 -4.08
C ILE A 458 1.85 -7.26 -2.97
N TRP A 459 2.54 -8.40 -3.04
CA TRP A 459 3.59 -8.74 -2.05
C TRP A 459 4.82 -7.84 -2.14
N GLN A 460 5.18 -7.36 -3.32
CA GLN A 460 6.28 -6.40 -3.47
C GLN A 460 5.93 -5.05 -2.85
N ALA A 461 4.72 -4.55 -3.09
CA ALA A 461 4.21 -3.32 -2.50
C ALA A 461 4.14 -3.45 -0.97
N ALA A 462 3.55 -4.53 -0.44
CA ALA A 462 3.50 -4.79 0.99
C ALA A 462 4.89 -4.84 1.65
N ARG A 463 5.87 -5.53 1.03
CA ARG A 463 7.25 -5.56 1.54
C ARG A 463 7.91 -4.19 1.52
N ARG A 464 7.69 -3.39 0.47
CA ARG A 464 8.18 -2.00 0.41
C ARG A 464 7.57 -1.16 1.52
N LEU A 465 6.26 -1.25 1.72
CA LEU A 465 5.55 -0.54 2.78
C LEU A 465 6.09 -0.92 4.18
N ASN A 466 6.25 -2.20 4.45
CA ASN A 466 6.80 -2.66 5.73
C ASN A 466 8.25 -2.18 5.93
N LYS A 467 9.08 -2.19 4.87
CA LYS A 467 10.43 -1.65 4.91
C LYS A 467 10.42 -0.14 5.16
N ILE A 468 9.51 0.61 4.52
CA ILE A 468 9.34 2.05 4.74
C ILE A 468 9.02 2.31 6.21
N ASP A 469 8.02 1.63 6.77
CA ASP A 469 7.60 1.85 8.15
C ASP A 469 8.73 1.61 9.16
N HIS A 470 9.54 0.55 8.99
CA HIS A 470 10.68 0.27 9.86
C HIS A 470 11.92 1.14 9.60
N SER A 471 12.28 1.39 8.34
CA SER A 471 13.49 2.16 8.00
C SER A 471 13.32 3.66 8.29
N THR A 472 12.10 4.18 8.12
CA THR A 472 11.78 5.59 8.38
C THR A 472 12.08 5.93 9.84
N LEU A 473 11.73 5.06 10.79
CA LEU A 473 12.07 5.24 12.21
C LEU A 473 13.55 5.47 12.46
N ALA A 474 14.40 4.57 11.96
CA ALA A 474 15.85 4.62 12.18
C ALA A 474 16.49 5.84 11.52
N ILE A 475 16.09 6.15 10.28
CA ILE A 475 16.63 7.30 9.52
C ILE A 475 16.34 8.61 10.24
N TRP A 476 15.10 8.84 10.68
CA TRP A 476 14.75 10.11 11.30
C TRP A 476 15.27 10.25 12.73
N GLN A 477 15.47 9.14 13.45
CA GLN A 477 16.20 9.17 14.72
C GLN A 477 17.66 9.57 14.54
N PHE A 478 18.33 9.02 13.52
CA PHE A 478 19.70 9.40 13.20
C PHE A 478 19.79 10.88 12.78
N VAL A 479 18.88 11.34 11.91
CA VAL A 479 18.81 12.76 11.50
C VAL A 479 18.60 13.67 12.71
N LEU A 480 17.71 13.31 13.65
CA LEU A 480 17.51 14.07 14.89
C LEU A 480 18.80 14.21 15.69
N ILE A 481 19.45 13.08 16.00
CA ILE A 481 20.67 13.07 16.81
C ILE A 481 21.77 13.88 16.12
N ALA A 482 21.95 13.69 14.81
CA ALA A 482 22.94 14.43 14.04
C ALA A 482 22.67 15.94 14.07
N LEU A 483 21.42 16.37 13.88
CA LEU A 483 21.05 17.78 13.93
C LEU A 483 21.26 18.40 15.31
N ILE A 484 20.91 17.69 16.39
CA ILE A 484 21.14 18.17 17.76
C ILE A 484 22.63 18.30 18.05
N VAL A 485 23.43 17.29 17.69
CA VAL A 485 24.90 17.34 17.86
C VAL A 485 25.50 18.50 17.06
N LEU A 486 25.03 18.73 15.84
CA LEU A 486 25.47 19.88 15.03
C LEU A 486 25.08 21.21 15.67
N THR A 487 23.88 21.34 16.25
CA THR A 487 23.48 22.57 16.96
C THR A 487 24.31 22.83 18.21
N ALA A 488 24.61 21.78 18.99
CA ALA A 488 25.47 21.90 20.16
C ALA A 488 26.93 22.22 19.77
N GLY A 489 27.46 21.58 18.73
CA GLY A 489 28.79 21.86 18.19
C GLY A 489 28.92 23.29 17.64
N LEU A 490 27.87 23.78 16.97
CA LEU A 490 27.81 25.16 16.50
C LEU A 490 27.83 26.15 17.67
N GLU A 491 27.07 25.89 18.74
CA GLU A 491 27.09 26.72 19.95
C GLU A 491 28.50 26.79 20.56
N ILE A 492 29.16 25.63 20.69
CA ILE A 492 30.54 25.57 21.21
C ILE A 492 31.47 26.46 20.39
N LEU A 493 31.40 26.37 19.05
CA LEU A 493 32.24 27.14 18.15
C LEU A 493 31.96 28.65 18.22
N LEU A 494 30.68 29.05 18.30
CA LEU A 494 30.28 30.46 18.40
C LEU A 494 30.68 31.07 19.74
N ASN A 495 30.52 30.33 20.85
CA ASN A 495 30.89 30.80 22.17
C ASN A 495 32.42 30.96 22.31
N VAL A 496 33.21 29.98 21.84
CA VAL A 496 34.69 30.05 21.88
C VAL A 496 35.25 31.20 21.03
N SER A 497 34.55 31.61 19.97
CA SER A 497 34.97 32.71 19.10
C SER A 497 34.51 34.10 19.58
N ASN A 498 33.91 34.23 20.78
CA ASN A 498 33.23 35.44 21.26
C ASN A 498 32.21 35.99 20.22
N SER A 499 31.65 35.08 19.42
CA SER A 499 30.69 35.42 18.37
C SER A 499 29.28 35.41 18.91
N ILE A 500 28.35 35.92 18.10
CA ILE A 500 26.94 36.13 18.41
C ILE A 500 26.23 34.80 18.75
N ILE A 501 26.16 34.46 20.05
CA ILE A 501 25.45 33.31 20.67
C ILE A 501 23.99 33.19 20.20
N LEU A 502 23.39 34.31 19.77
CA LEU A 502 22.00 34.40 19.29
C LEU A 502 21.69 33.64 17.99
N MET A 503 22.71 33.16 17.25
CA MET A 503 22.49 32.59 15.93
C MET A 503 22.06 31.12 15.96
N VAL A 504 22.23 30.38 17.06
CA VAL A 504 22.00 28.93 17.04
C VAL A 504 20.51 28.56 16.85
N PRO A 505 19.53 29.19 17.54
CA PRO A 505 18.11 28.93 17.27
C PRO A 505 17.66 29.29 15.85
N ILE A 506 18.17 30.40 15.28
CA ILE A 506 17.82 30.80 13.91
C ILE A 506 18.45 29.86 12.88
N VAL A 507 19.70 29.42 13.06
CA VAL A 507 20.33 28.41 12.20
C VAL A 507 19.56 27.09 12.27
N ALA A 508 19.15 26.66 13.47
CA ALA A 508 18.30 25.48 13.64
C ALA A 508 17.00 25.58 12.81
N ILE A 509 16.34 26.74 12.80
CA ILE A 509 15.13 26.95 12.00
C ILE A 509 15.41 27.05 10.49
N LEU A 510 16.55 27.61 10.09
CA LEU A 510 16.94 27.62 8.68
C LEU A 510 17.16 26.18 8.18
N VAL A 511 17.85 25.34 8.95
CA VAL A 511 18.02 23.91 8.65
C VAL A 511 16.66 23.22 8.61
N ARG A 512 15.81 23.45 9.61
CA ARG A 512 14.42 22.93 9.64
C ARG A 512 13.65 23.32 8.36
N SER A 513 13.77 24.56 7.94
CA SER A 513 13.09 25.11 6.77
C SER A 513 13.57 24.45 5.48
N LEU A 514 14.88 24.24 5.33
CA LEU A 514 15.47 23.56 4.17
C LEU A 514 15.02 22.09 4.09
N VAL A 515 15.08 21.35 5.20
CA VAL A 515 14.63 19.95 5.23
C VAL A 515 13.14 19.85 4.92
N THR A 516 12.32 20.72 5.53
CA THR A 516 10.88 20.77 5.28
C THR A 516 10.56 21.12 3.83
N LEU A 517 11.30 22.05 3.22
CA LEU A 517 11.15 22.40 1.81
C LEU A 517 11.54 21.24 0.90
N GLY A 518 12.65 20.55 1.18
CA GLY A 518 13.08 19.37 0.43
C GLY A 518 12.04 18.25 0.44
N LEU A 519 11.48 17.95 1.63
CA LEU A 519 10.36 17.01 1.75
C LEU A 519 9.12 17.49 0.99
N ARG A 520 8.83 18.79 1.02
CA ARG A 520 7.69 19.37 0.30
C ARG A 520 7.84 19.27 -1.21
N LEU A 521 9.03 19.54 -1.76
CA LEU A 521 9.29 19.48 -3.20
C LEU A 521 9.21 18.05 -3.74
N ARG A 522 9.50 17.05 -2.90
CA ARG A 522 9.29 15.63 -3.25
C ARG A 522 7.81 15.24 -3.35
N MET A 523 6.88 16.00 -2.75
CA MET A 523 5.45 15.78 -2.95
C MET A 523 5.06 16.15 -4.37
N LYS A 524 5.05 15.16 -5.27
CA LYS A 524 4.28 15.25 -6.51
C LYS A 524 2.81 15.30 -6.12
N PHE A 525 2.26 16.50 -5.93
CA PHE A 525 0.81 16.67 -5.95
C PHE A 525 0.36 16.38 -7.38
N LYS A 526 -0.12 15.17 -7.62
CA LYS A 526 -1.03 14.87 -8.72
C LYS A 526 -2.45 14.90 -8.16
#